data_AF-A0A3B8ZAF5-F1
#
_entry.id   AF-A0A3B8ZAF5-F1
#
_cell.length_a   1.000
_cell.length_b   1.000
_cell.length_c   1.000
_cell.angle_alpha   90.00
_cell.angle_beta   90.00
_cell.angle_gamma   90.00
#
_symmetry.space_group_name_H-M   'P 1'
#
loop_
_entity.id
_entity.type
_entity.pdbx_description
1 polymer ?
#
loop_
_entity_poly.entity_id
_entity_poly.type
_entity_poly.pdbx_seq_one_letter_code
_entity_poly.pdbx_strand_id
1 'polypeptide(L)'
;MRMLNPSFSNPLSFITLLALVLAWQWAAAQPLIPVESLEEPLVHHSLKVLVDPVAQRISVEDTITLPEQLGGNEISFGLNGNLNISDYTGNLQAISNPVETDINSNASPGAMASTTQYSLGLQARNNSQVLLIYSG
;
A
#
# COMPACT_ATOMS: atom_id res chain seq x y z
N MET A 1 26.08 7.02 -90.61
CA MET A 1 24.87 7.67 -91.15
C MET A 1 23.66 7.04 -90.47
N ARG A 2 22.76 7.88 -89.95
CA ARG A 2 21.44 7.57 -89.36
C ARG A 2 21.37 6.91 -87.97
N MET A 3 20.86 7.76 -87.07
CA MET A 3 20.18 7.53 -85.81
C MET A 3 19.10 6.44 -85.89
N LEU A 4 18.77 5.82 -84.74
CA LEU A 4 17.41 5.85 -84.19
C LEU A 4 17.40 5.36 -82.73
N ASN A 5 16.99 6.28 -81.87
CA ASN A 5 16.48 6.11 -80.52
C ASN A 5 15.20 5.25 -80.55
N PRO A 6 14.90 4.48 -79.49
CA PRO A 6 13.77 4.92 -78.68
C PRO A 6 14.04 4.91 -77.18
N SER A 7 13.65 6.02 -76.57
CA SER A 7 13.58 6.31 -75.15
C SER A 7 12.53 5.45 -74.47
N PHE A 8 12.89 4.77 -73.38
CA PHE A 8 11.92 4.26 -72.41
C PHE A 8 12.16 4.94 -71.06
N SER A 9 11.10 5.61 -70.63
CA SER A 9 11.03 6.54 -69.51
C SER A 9 10.67 5.81 -68.21
N ASN A 10 11.38 6.26 -67.17
CA ASN A 10 10.98 6.40 -65.76
C ASN A 10 11.19 5.24 -64.75
N PRO A 11 12.14 5.40 -63.79
CA PRO A 11 12.48 4.45 -62.73
C PRO A 11 11.67 4.72 -61.44
N LEU A 12 10.34 4.82 -61.51
CA LEU A 12 9.49 5.04 -60.33
C LEU A 12 9.06 3.74 -59.62
N SER A 13 9.65 2.59 -59.97
CA SER A 13 9.30 1.28 -59.38
C SER A 13 10.33 0.73 -58.38
N PHE A 14 11.40 1.48 -58.07
CA PHE A 14 12.50 0.98 -57.22
C PHE A 14 12.55 1.59 -55.79
N ILE A 15 11.61 2.48 -55.42
CA ILE A 15 11.66 3.20 -54.14
C ILE A 15 10.74 2.57 -53.06
N THR A 16 9.92 1.56 -53.39
CA THR A 16 8.98 0.96 -52.42
C THR A 16 9.52 -0.27 -51.67
N LEU A 17 10.79 -0.66 -51.84
CA LEU A 17 11.35 -1.85 -51.19
C LEU A 17 12.56 -1.64 -50.28
N LEU A 18 12.87 -0.40 -49.87
CA LEU A 18 13.99 -0.11 -48.94
C LEU A 18 13.56 0.53 -47.61
N ALA A 19 12.25 0.65 -47.33
CA ALA A 19 11.73 1.31 -46.12
C ALA A 19 11.22 0.35 -45.03
N LEU A 20 11.47 -0.96 -45.12
CA LEU A 20 10.90 -1.95 -44.18
C LEU A 20 11.92 -2.74 -43.34
N VAL A 21 13.18 -2.30 -43.24
CA VAL A 21 14.23 -3.04 -42.48
C VAL A 21 14.77 -2.26 -41.27
N LEU A 22 14.39 -1.00 -41.05
CA LEU A 22 14.99 -0.15 -40.00
C LEU A 22 14.10 0.11 -38.76
N ALA A 23 12.89 -0.44 -38.69
CA ALA A 23 11.97 -0.16 -37.58
C ALA A 23 12.08 -1.13 -36.37
N TRP A 24 13.12 -1.96 -36.30
CA TRP A 24 13.23 -3.06 -35.33
C TRP A 24 14.41 -2.93 -34.37
N GLN A 25 14.77 -1.73 -33.89
CA GLN A 25 15.89 -1.61 -32.91
C GLN A 25 15.70 -0.58 -31.79
N TRP A 26 14.47 -0.18 -31.46
CA TRP A 26 14.21 0.79 -30.39
C TRP A 26 13.30 0.18 -29.31
N ALA A 27 13.72 -0.96 -28.75
CA ALA A 27 13.03 -1.59 -27.63
C ALA A 27 14.00 -2.04 -26.52
N ALA A 28 15.17 -1.40 -26.42
CA ALA A 28 16.13 -1.66 -25.36
C ALA A 28 16.40 -0.38 -24.56
N ALA A 29 16.39 -0.52 -23.24
CA ALA A 29 16.66 0.49 -22.21
C ALA A 29 15.49 1.43 -21.85
N GLN A 30 14.51 0.90 -21.12
CA GLN A 30 13.88 1.73 -20.09
C GLN A 30 14.93 1.97 -18.99
N PRO A 31 15.20 3.22 -18.58
CA PRO A 31 16.05 3.46 -17.43
C PRO A 31 15.37 2.86 -16.20
N LEU A 32 16.05 1.94 -15.52
CA LEU A 32 15.64 1.46 -14.20
C LEU A 32 15.76 2.66 -13.25
N ILE A 33 14.66 3.34 -12.99
CA ILE A 33 14.57 4.27 -11.87
C ILE A 33 14.75 3.40 -10.62
N PRO A 34 15.81 3.59 -9.81
CA PRO A 34 15.89 2.92 -8.53
C PRO A 34 14.65 3.34 -7.75
N VAL A 35 13.75 2.40 -7.49
CA VAL A 35 12.71 2.61 -6.48
C VAL A 35 13.49 2.62 -5.18
N GLU A 36 13.79 3.82 -4.65
CA GLU A 36 14.09 3.95 -3.23
C GLU A 36 12.87 3.39 -2.51
N SER A 37 12.99 2.14 -2.06
CA SER A 37 12.09 1.58 -1.07
C SER A 37 12.34 2.40 0.19
N LEU A 38 11.54 3.45 0.39
CA LEU A 38 11.32 4.00 1.71
C LEU A 38 10.69 2.87 2.51
N GLU A 39 11.51 2.06 3.18
CA GLU A 39 11.02 1.03 4.08
C GLU A 39 10.17 1.73 5.15
N GLU A 40 8.87 1.46 5.13
CA GLU A 40 7.98 1.94 6.17
C GLU A 40 8.47 1.40 7.52
N PRO A 41 8.47 2.23 8.58
CA PRO A 41 8.97 1.82 9.88
C PRO A 41 8.15 0.64 10.40
N LEU A 42 8.81 -0.51 10.61
CA LEU A 42 8.15 -1.75 11.03
C LEU A 42 7.63 -1.64 12.46
N VAL A 43 6.31 -1.78 12.63
CA VAL A 43 5.64 -1.85 13.94
C VAL A 43 5.41 -3.31 14.32
N HIS A 44 5.85 -3.71 15.51
CA HIS A 44 5.70 -5.08 16.00
C HIS A 44 4.51 -5.20 16.94
N HIS A 45 3.68 -6.23 16.75
CA HIS A 45 2.54 -6.53 17.62
C HIS A 45 2.72 -7.88 18.30
N SER A 46 2.37 -7.95 19.59
CA SER A 46 2.23 -9.19 20.34
C SER A 46 0.80 -9.28 20.86
N LEU A 47 0.02 -10.20 20.28
CA LEU A 47 -1.40 -10.33 20.55
C LEU A 47 -1.67 -11.58 21.40
N LYS A 48 -2.37 -11.39 22.51
CA LYS A 48 -3.04 -12.48 23.24
C LYS A 48 -4.54 -12.35 23.04
N VAL A 49 -5.11 -13.34 22.38
CA VAL A 49 -6.53 -13.34 21.98
C VAL A 49 -7.28 -14.42 22.74
N LEU A 50 -8.37 -14.02 23.39
CA LEU A 50 -9.36 -14.91 24.01
C LEU A 50 -10.64 -14.85 23.18
N VAL A 51 -11.16 -16.00 22.80
CA VAL A 51 -12.40 -16.13 22.04
C VAL A 51 -13.41 -16.91 22.85
N ASP A 52 -14.57 -16.32 23.09
CA ASP A 52 -15.74 -17.00 23.65
C ASP A 52 -16.76 -17.21 22.52
N PRO A 53 -16.84 -18.42 21.94
CA PRO A 53 -17.77 -18.69 20.85
C PRO A 53 -19.23 -18.76 21.30
N VAL A 54 -19.50 -18.99 22.59
CA VAL A 54 -20.87 -19.06 23.12
C VAL A 54 -21.42 -17.64 23.31
N ALA A 55 -20.60 -16.75 23.85
CA ALA A 55 -20.95 -15.34 23.97
C ALA A 55 -20.74 -14.55 22.67
N GLN A 56 -20.13 -15.16 21.65
CA GLN A 56 -19.71 -14.52 20.40
C GLN A 56 -18.81 -13.31 20.62
N ARG A 57 -17.88 -13.43 21.58
CA ARG A 57 -17.01 -12.33 22.00
C ARG A 57 -15.55 -12.64 21.77
N ILE A 58 -14.80 -11.58 21.51
CA ILE A 58 -13.34 -11.60 21.55
C ILE A 58 -12.83 -10.61 22.59
N SER A 59 -11.74 -10.96 23.25
CA SER A 59 -10.95 -10.05 24.09
C SER A 59 -9.49 -10.16 23.68
N VAL A 60 -8.86 -9.02 23.48
CA VAL A 60 -7.50 -8.93 22.98
C VAL A 60 -6.68 -8.05 23.90
N GLU A 61 -5.52 -8.57 24.28
CA GLU A 61 -4.43 -7.81 24.90
C GLU A 61 -3.34 -7.68 23.83
N ASP A 62 -3.10 -6.45 23.37
CA ASP A 62 -2.16 -6.09 22.31
C ASP A 62 -1.00 -5.28 22.87
N THR A 63 0.21 -5.82 22.79
CA THR A 63 1.44 -5.07 23.07
C THR A 63 2.10 -4.67 21.75
N ILE A 64 2.07 -3.38 21.47
CA ILE A 64 2.63 -2.75 20.28
C ILE A 64 4.02 -2.22 20.61
N THR A 65 5.04 -2.71 19.93
CA THR A 65 6.41 -2.19 20.02
C THR A 65 6.71 -1.34 18.79
N LEU A 66 7.01 -0.08 19.05
CA LEU A 66 7.18 0.96 18.05
C LEU A 66 8.67 1.15 17.71
N PRO A 67 8.99 1.33 16.44
CA PRO A 67 10.34 1.61 16.01
C PRO A 67 10.75 3.04 16.41
N GLU A 68 12.03 3.27 16.66
CA GLU A 68 12.55 4.56 17.18
C GLU A 68 12.22 5.74 16.26
N GLN A 69 12.11 5.50 14.96
CA GLN A 69 11.74 6.47 13.94
C GLN A 69 10.35 7.10 14.16
N LEU A 70 9.48 6.42 14.92
CA LEU A 70 8.15 6.91 15.30
C LEU A 70 8.12 7.54 16.70
N GLY A 71 9.22 7.49 17.46
CA GLY A 71 9.31 8.03 18.81
C GLY A 71 9.01 9.53 18.88
N GLY A 72 8.11 9.92 19.78
CA GLY A 72 7.71 11.32 19.98
C GLY A 72 6.70 11.86 18.95
N ASN A 73 6.30 11.06 17.96
CA ASN A 73 5.23 11.40 17.02
C ASN A 73 3.87 10.89 17.52
N GLU A 74 2.80 11.46 16.99
CA GLU A 74 1.44 10.93 17.13
C GLU A 74 1.18 9.93 16.00
N ILE A 75 0.69 8.73 16.35
CA ILE A 75 0.31 7.70 15.37
C ILE A 75 -1.20 7.61 15.31
N SER A 76 -1.75 7.48 14.10
CA SER A 76 -3.18 7.21 13.92
C SER A 76 -3.40 5.76 13.49
N PHE A 77 -4.43 5.11 14.04
CA PHE A 77 -4.84 3.76 13.65
C PHE A 77 -6.36 3.60 13.75
N GLY A 78 -6.88 2.62 13.00
CA GLY A 78 -8.29 2.26 13.03
C GLY A 78 -8.52 0.97 13.82
N LEU A 79 -9.57 0.95 14.65
CA LEU A 79 -10.09 -0.27 15.27
C LEU A 79 -11.50 -0.52 14.75
N ASN A 80 -11.85 -1.79 14.51
CA ASN A 80 -13.21 -2.17 14.15
C ASN A 80 -14.20 -1.63 15.21
N GLY A 81 -15.28 -0.99 14.76
CA GLY A 81 -16.26 -0.28 15.59
C GLY A 81 -17.10 -1.20 16.48
N ASN A 82 -17.05 -2.51 16.26
CA ASN A 82 -17.62 -3.49 17.20
C ASN A 82 -16.70 -3.77 18.39
N LEU A 83 -15.47 -3.25 18.40
CA LEU A 83 -14.51 -3.40 19.49
C LEU A 83 -14.43 -2.12 20.31
N ASN A 84 -14.51 -2.27 21.62
CA ASN A 84 -14.34 -1.19 22.58
C ASN A 84 -13.01 -1.35 23.33
N ILE A 85 -12.21 -0.28 23.36
CA ILE A 85 -10.99 -0.22 24.16
C ILE A 85 -11.39 0.01 25.63
N SER A 86 -10.88 -0.85 26.50
CA SER A 86 -11.16 -0.86 27.94
C SER A 86 -9.99 -0.41 28.79
N ASP A 87 -8.76 -0.60 28.30
CA ASP A 87 -7.54 -0.18 28.98
C ASP A 87 -6.44 0.11 27.95
N TYR A 88 -5.54 1.03 28.27
CA TYR A 88 -4.44 1.42 27.41
C TYR A 88 -3.32 2.13 28.19
N THR A 89 -2.10 2.05 27.65
CA THR A 89 -0.98 2.90 28.08
C THR A 89 -0.71 3.99 27.05
N GLY A 90 -0.26 5.17 27.49
CA GLY A 90 0.05 6.29 26.61
C GLY A 90 -1.10 7.32 26.54
N ASN A 91 -1.04 8.22 25.55
CA ASN A 91 -2.08 9.23 25.34
C ASN A 91 -2.93 8.84 24.12
N LEU A 92 -3.98 8.05 24.37
CA LEU A 92 -4.91 7.60 23.34
C LEU A 92 -6.12 8.53 23.28
N GLN A 93 -6.48 9.00 22.10
CA GLN A 93 -7.68 9.80 21.86
C GLN A 93 -8.46 9.27 20.67
N ALA A 94 -9.79 9.24 20.78
CA ALA A 94 -10.65 8.92 19.65
C ALA A 94 -10.74 10.13 18.71
N ILE A 95 -10.38 9.94 17.44
CA ILE A 95 -10.56 10.94 16.40
C ILE A 95 -11.98 10.74 15.87
N SER A 96 -12.90 11.59 16.34
CA SER A 96 -14.34 11.42 16.10
C SER A 96 -14.68 11.39 14.61
N ASN A 97 -14.92 10.19 14.08
CA ASN A 97 -16.01 9.78 13.20
C ASN A 97 -15.76 8.30 12.80
N PRO A 98 -16.73 7.38 12.96
CA PRO A 98 -16.61 6.06 12.38
C PRO A 98 -16.48 6.20 10.85
N VAL A 99 -15.42 5.63 10.29
CA VAL A 99 -15.20 5.56 8.84
C VAL A 99 -15.48 4.13 8.41
N GLU A 100 -16.30 3.95 7.37
CA GLU A 100 -16.47 2.64 6.74
C GLU A 100 -15.19 2.31 5.96
N THR A 101 -14.51 1.24 6.35
CA THR A 101 -13.27 0.80 5.71
C THR A 101 -13.40 -0.64 5.22
N ASP A 102 -12.79 -0.92 4.07
CA ASP A 102 -12.66 -2.27 3.53
C ASP A 102 -12.02 -3.23 4.55
N ILE A 103 -12.62 -4.40 4.73
CA ILE A 103 -12.04 -5.47 5.53
C ILE A 103 -11.09 -6.31 4.64
N ASN A 104 -9.86 -6.56 5.10
CA ASN A 104 -8.83 -7.28 4.35
C ASN A 104 -9.21 -8.75 3.98
N SER A 105 -8.48 -9.30 2.99
CA SER A 105 -8.66 -10.43 2.04
C SER A 105 -9.46 -11.71 2.37
N ASN A 106 -9.93 -11.93 3.61
CA ASN A 106 -10.76 -13.09 3.96
C ASN A 106 -12.23 -12.74 4.23
N ALA A 107 -12.60 -11.47 4.17
CA ALA A 107 -14.00 -11.04 4.24
C ALA A 107 -14.72 -11.26 2.89
N SER A 108 -16.05 -11.34 2.93
CA SER A 108 -16.86 -11.34 1.71
C SER A 108 -16.50 -10.10 0.87
N PRO A 109 -16.33 -10.22 -0.46
CA PRO A 109 -16.09 -9.06 -1.32
C PRO A 109 -17.13 -7.96 -1.06
N GLY A 110 -16.67 -6.75 -0.75
CA GLY A 110 -17.53 -5.59 -0.45
C GLY A 110 -18.02 -5.49 1.00
N ALA A 111 -17.51 -6.31 1.92
CA ALA A 111 -17.77 -6.13 3.34
C ALA A 111 -17.04 -4.87 3.87
N MET A 112 -17.83 -3.86 4.22
CA MET A 112 -17.37 -2.70 4.96
C MET A 112 -17.59 -2.95 6.46
N ALA A 113 -16.62 -2.56 7.28
CA ALA A 113 -16.85 -2.41 8.70
C ALA A 113 -16.68 -0.95 9.09
N SER A 114 -17.56 -0.50 9.98
CA SER A 114 -17.36 0.71 10.75
C SER A 114 -16.04 0.60 11.49
N THR A 115 -15.18 1.61 11.39
CA THR A 115 -13.89 1.68 12.06
C THR A 115 -13.82 2.97 12.85
N THR A 116 -13.54 2.88 14.16
CA THR A 116 -13.23 4.03 15.00
C THR A 116 -11.75 4.37 14.85
N GLN A 117 -11.46 5.62 14.47
CA GLN A 117 -10.09 6.11 14.35
C GLN A 117 -9.60 6.61 15.70
N TYR A 118 -8.35 6.29 16.01
CA TYR A 118 -7.67 6.69 17.23
C TYR A 118 -6.35 7.37 16.88
N SER A 119 -5.99 8.36 17.68
CA SER A 119 -4.65 8.91 17.73
C SER A 119 -3.96 8.49 19.02
N LEU A 120 -2.67 8.20 18.93
CA LEU A 120 -1.85 7.73 20.03
C LEU A 120 -0.58 8.57 20.09
N GLY A 121 -0.51 9.43 21.10
CA GLY A 121 0.67 10.22 21.41
C GLY A 121 1.74 9.38 22.08
N LEU A 122 2.94 9.36 21.50
CA LEU A 122 4.07 8.57 21.99
C LEU A 122 5.00 9.39 22.87
N GLN A 123 5.39 8.84 24.00
CA GLN A 123 6.39 9.48 24.85
C GLN A 123 7.78 9.29 24.25
N ALA A 124 8.55 10.37 24.14
CA ALA A 124 9.88 10.38 23.54
C ALA A 124 10.96 9.61 24.33
N ARG A 125 10.65 9.04 25.50
CA ARG A 125 11.64 8.46 26.42
C ARG A 125 11.40 6.96 26.64
N ASN A 126 12.29 6.15 26.08
CA ASN A 126 12.59 4.73 26.40
C ASN A 126 11.44 3.71 26.52
N ASN A 127 10.19 4.08 26.28
CA ASN A 127 9.07 3.15 26.33
C ASN A 127 8.35 3.18 24.98
N SER A 128 8.96 2.54 24.00
CA SER A 128 8.39 2.29 22.68
C SER A 128 7.26 1.25 22.71
N GLN A 129 6.79 0.86 23.90
CA GLN A 129 5.73 -0.13 24.06
C GLN A 129 4.42 0.52 24.49
N VAL A 130 3.36 0.10 23.82
CA VAL A 130 1.99 0.50 24.08
C VAL A 130 1.18 -0.76 24.30
N LEU A 131 0.49 -0.85 25.43
CA LEU A 131 -0.54 -1.84 25.70
C LEU A 131 -1.91 -1.28 25.30
N LEU A 132 -2.70 -2.08 24.59
CA LEU A 132 -4.12 -1.86 24.34
C LEU A 132 -4.91 -3.11 24.77
N ILE A 133 -5.99 -2.93 25.52
CA ILE A 133 -6.94 -4.00 25.86
C ILE A 133 -8.30 -3.65 25.28
N TYR A 134 -8.79 -4.47 24.35
CA TYR A 134 -10.07 -4.25 23.69
C TYR A 134 -10.89 -5.53 23.56
N SER A 135 -12.21 -5.35 23.46
CA SER A 135 -13.15 -6.47 23.34
C SER A 135 -14.42 -6.06 22.62
N GLY A 136 -15.13 -7.05 22.07
CA GLY A 136 -16.41 -6.91 21.39
C GLY A 136 -17.14 -8.23 21.31
#